data_AF-A0A7R9MYB6-F1
#
_entry.id   AF-A0A7R9MYB6-F1
#
_cell.length_a   1.000
_cell.length_b   1.000
_cell.length_c   1.000
_cell.angle_alpha   90.00
_cell.angle_beta   90.00
_cell.angle_gamma   90.00
#
_symmetry.space_group_name_H-M   'P 1'
#
loop_
_entity.id
_entity.type
_entity.pdbx_description
1 polymer ?
#
loop_
_entity_poly.entity_id
_entity_poly.type
_entity_poly.pdbx_seq_one_letter_code
_entity_poly.pdbx_strand_id
1 'polypeptide(L)'
;MNYELYFKEKFAEDGLYPAPKKYLAEEVSKHLKTVNYDRWSEFYWKGQLEGDLKPEEGKELEDLENENLKTIIEVVEAIKADREIMELIERIKGHEWVKMVKGNSKIDREVE
;
A
#
# COMPACT_ATOMS: atom_id res chain seq x y z
N MET A 1 -0.77 -7.60 1.77
CA MET A 1 -1.62 -8.63 1.11
C MET A 1 -3.06 -8.13 1.14
N ASN A 2 -3.66 -7.82 -0.01
CA ASN A 2 -4.98 -7.19 -0.10
C ASN A 2 -6.09 -8.27 -0.07
N TYR A 3 -6.50 -8.69 1.13
CA TYR A 3 -7.46 -9.79 1.36
C TYR A 3 -8.81 -9.57 0.67
N GLU A 4 -9.24 -8.32 0.47
CA GLU A 4 -10.47 -8.01 -0.27
C GLU A 4 -10.41 -8.50 -1.73
N LEU A 5 -9.24 -8.55 -2.37
CA LEU A 5 -9.12 -9.08 -3.74
C LEU A 5 -9.52 -10.55 -3.83
N TYR A 6 -9.23 -11.32 -2.78
CA TYR A 6 -9.41 -12.76 -2.75
C TYR A 6 -10.73 -13.19 -2.09
N PHE A 7 -11.19 -12.42 -1.10
CA PHE A 7 -12.31 -12.81 -0.25
C PHE A 7 -13.54 -11.90 -0.35
N LYS A 8 -13.58 -10.91 -1.25
CA LYS A 8 -14.75 -10.00 -1.39
C LYS A 8 -16.10 -10.72 -1.45
N GLU A 9 -16.17 -11.87 -2.14
CA GLU A 9 -17.39 -12.68 -2.26
C GLU A 9 -17.75 -13.33 -0.92
N LYS A 10 -16.77 -13.95 -0.25
CA LYS A 10 -16.93 -14.51 1.09
C LYS A 10 -17.26 -13.48 2.15
N PHE A 11 -16.66 -12.30 2.08
CA PHE A 11 -16.99 -11.17 2.95
C PHE A 11 -18.44 -10.71 2.76
N ALA A 12 -18.98 -10.76 1.55
CA ALA A 12 -20.39 -10.45 1.32
C ALA A 12 -21.32 -11.57 1.80
N GLU A 13 -20.98 -12.84 1.51
CA GLU A 13 -21.74 -14.02 1.98
C GLU A 13 -21.83 -14.09 3.51
N ASP A 14 -20.71 -13.83 4.20
CA ASP A 14 -20.60 -13.90 5.66
C ASP A 14 -21.08 -12.60 6.34
N GLY A 15 -21.62 -11.64 5.57
CA GLY A 15 -22.17 -10.39 6.08
C GLY A 15 -21.13 -9.37 6.58
N LEU A 16 -19.83 -9.60 6.34
CA LEU A 16 -18.78 -8.61 6.61
C LEU A 16 -18.99 -7.36 5.76
N TYR A 17 -19.42 -7.52 4.51
CA TYR A 17 -19.77 -6.44 3.59
C TYR A 17 -21.20 -6.55 3.06
N PRO A 18 -21.85 -5.42 2.76
CA PRO A 18 -23.20 -5.45 2.18
C PRO A 18 -23.20 -5.86 0.70
N ALA A 19 -22.05 -5.81 0.02
CA ALA A 19 -21.87 -6.28 -1.35
C ALA A 19 -20.41 -6.74 -1.57
N PRO A 20 -20.11 -7.56 -2.61
CA PRO A 20 -18.74 -8.01 -2.88
C PRO A 20 -17.90 -6.93 -3.58
N LYS A 21 -17.62 -5.84 -2.87
CA LYS A 21 -16.82 -4.68 -3.33
C LYS A 21 -15.52 -4.54 -2.53
N LYS A 22 -14.68 -3.58 -2.91
CA LYS A 22 -13.39 -3.28 -2.27
C LYS A 22 -13.52 -2.02 -1.41
N TYR A 23 -14.14 -2.14 -0.25
CA TYR A 23 -14.44 -1.02 0.64
C TYR A 23 -13.17 -0.38 1.19
N LEU A 24 -12.20 -1.18 1.63
CA LEU A 24 -10.95 -0.65 2.15
C LEU A 24 -10.16 0.07 1.05
N ALA A 25 -10.13 -0.47 -0.17
CA ALA A 25 -9.45 0.18 -1.29
C ALA A 25 -10.11 1.52 -1.67
N GLU A 26 -11.45 1.59 -1.67
CA GLU A 26 -12.19 2.83 -1.90
C GLU A 26 -11.89 3.88 -0.83
N GLU A 27 -11.88 3.50 0.45
CA GLU A 27 -11.56 4.44 1.55
C GLU A 27 -10.11 4.90 1.51
N VAL A 28 -9.14 4.01 1.31
CA VAL A 28 -7.71 4.37 1.18
C VAL A 28 -7.48 5.30 -0.01
N SER A 29 -8.22 5.13 -1.11
CA SER A 29 -8.06 5.94 -2.32
C SER A 29 -8.29 7.44 -2.07
N LYS A 30 -9.14 7.80 -1.10
CA LYS A 30 -9.46 9.19 -0.74
C LYS A 30 -8.26 9.94 -0.15
N HIS A 31 -7.30 9.22 0.41
CA HIS A 31 -6.09 9.79 1.04
C HIS A 31 -4.90 9.87 0.09
N LEU A 32 -4.99 9.27 -1.11
CA LEU A 32 -3.87 9.20 -2.02
C LEU A 32 -3.54 10.58 -2.60
N LYS A 33 -2.26 10.94 -2.52
CA LYS A 33 -1.68 12.13 -3.16
C LYS A 33 -0.79 11.69 -4.32
N THR A 34 -0.71 12.53 -5.35
CA THR A 34 0.17 12.31 -6.49
C THR A 34 1.63 12.49 -6.10
N VAL A 35 2.50 11.65 -6.65
CA VAL A 35 3.96 11.76 -6.56
C VAL A 35 4.53 11.87 -7.97
N ASN A 36 5.68 12.51 -8.11
CA ASN A 36 6.30 12.67 -9.42
C ASN A 36 7.18 11.46 -9.77
N TYR A 37 6.53 10.34 -10.09
CA TYR A 37 7.20 9.08 -10.40
C TYR A 37 7.93 9.12 -11.75
N ASP A 38 7.30 9.67 -12.79
CA ASP A 38 7.86 9.64 -14.14
C ASP A 38 9.22 10.35 -14.19
N ARG A 39 9.30 11.54 -13.58
CA ARG A 39 10.56 12.31 -13.51
C ARG A 39 11.61 11.64 -12.64
N TRP A 40 11.21 11.08 -11.50
CA TRP A 40 12.11 10.28 -10.65
C TRP A 40 12.70 9.11 -11.44
N SER A 41 11.85 8.38 -12.18
CA SER A 41 12.25 7.19 -12.94
C SER A 41 13.20 7.52 -14.08
N GLU A 42 13.01 8.66 -14.74
CA GLU A 42 13.88 9.16 -15.81
C GLU A 42 15.32 9.33 -15.30
N PHE A 43 15.49 10.05 -14.19
CA PHE A 43 16.81 10.25 -13.59
C PHE A 43 17.41 8.97 -13.00
N TYR A 44 16.58 8.15 -12.34
CA TYR A 44 17.02 6.88 -11.79
C TYR A 44 17.61 5.99 -12.90
N TRP A 45 16.89 5.79 -13.99
CA TRP A 45 17.35 4.97 -15.11
C TRP A 45 18.52 5.59 -15.85
N LYS A 46 18.53 6.90 -16.03
CA LYS A 46 19.65 7.61 -16.63
C LYS A 46 20.95 7.38 -15.84
N GLY A 47 20.89 7.51 -14.51
CA GLY A 47 22.04 7.21 -13.65
C GLY A 47 22.51 5.76 -13.75
N GLN A 48 21.58 4.80 -13.82
CA GLN A 48 21.92 3.38 -13.96
C GLN A 48 22.53 3.02 -15.34
N LEU A 49 22.10 3.70 -16.41
CA LEU A 49 22.51 3.37 -17.78
C LEU A 49 23.72 4.17 -18.27
N GLU A 50 23.83 5.44 -17.90
CA GLU A 50 24.87 6.36 -18.40
C GLU A 50 26.05 6.52 -17.41
N GLY A 51 25.94 5.98 -16.19
CA GLY A 51 27.03 5.88 -15.22
C GLY A 51 27.13 7.06 -14.25
N ASP A 52 26.88 8.29 -14.70
CA ASP A 52 26.88 9.48 -13.83
C ASP A 52 25.80 10.50 -14.25
N LEU A 53 25.01 10.96 -13.28
CA LEU A 53 24.14 12.13 -13.43
C LEU A 53 24.95 13.41 -13.31
N LYS A 54 24.54 14.47 -14.02
CA LYS A 54 25.14 15.79 -13.80
C LYS A 54 24.83 16.26 -12.36
N PRO A 55 25.67 17.11 -11.74
CA PRO A 55 25.41 17.63 -10.39
C PRO A 55 24.03 18.30 -10.23
N GLU A 56 23.56 18.99 -11.28
CA GLU A 56 22.23 19.61 -11.30
C GLU A 56 21.10 18.57 -11.29
N GLU A 57 21.25 17.49 -12.08
CA GLU A 57 20.29 16.39 -12.18
C GLU A 57 20.26 15.55 -10.89
N GLY A 58 21.43 15.36 -10.26
CA GLY A 58 21.53 14.70 -8.96
C GLY A 58 20.85 15.50 -7.86
N LYS A 59 21.00 16.83 -7.87
CA LYS A 59 20.29 17.71 -6.94
C LYS A 59 18.78 17.68 -7.16
N GLU A 60 18.35 17.77 -8.43
CA GLU A 60 16.92 17.66 -8.77
C GLU A 60 16.36 16.31 -8.29
N LEU A 61 17.08 15.21 -8.50
CA LEU A 61 16.67 13.88 -8.03
C LEU A 61 16.53 13.84 -6.49
N GLU A 62 17.49 14.38 -5.74
CA GLU A 62 17.44 14.43 -4.27
C GLU A 62 16.24 15.24 -3.77
N ASP A 63 16.00 16.42 -4.35
CA ASP A 63 14.85 17.26 -4.01
C ASP A 63 13.53 16.51 -4.28
N LEU A 64 13.44 15.81 -5.41
CA LEU A 64 12.29 15.02 -5.84
C LEU A 64 12.04 13.80 -4.94
N GLU A 65 13.09 13.12 -4.50
CA GLU A 65 13.01 12.02 -3.53
C GLU A 65 12.51 12.51 -2.17
N ASN A 66 13.02 13.65 -1.70
CA ASN A 66 12.59 14.25 -0.44
C ASN A 66 11.12 14.67 -0.48
N GLU A 67 10.67 15.32 -1.56
CA GLU A 67 9.26 15.71 -1.73
C GLU A 67 8.32 14.49 -1.84
N ASN A 68 8.70 13.49 -2.62
CA ASN A 68 7.94 12.25 -2.76
C ASN A 68 7.87 11.51 -1.42
N LEU A 69 8.98 11.40 -0.69
CA LEU A 69 9.02 10.73 0.62
C LEU A 69 8.15 11.46 1.64
N LYS A 70 8.24 12.79 1.70
CA LYS A 70 7.36 13.60 2.56
C LYS A 70 5.90 13.35 2.25
N THR A 71 5.54 13.34 0.97
CA THR A 71 4.15 13.08 0.52
C THR A 71 3.69 11.68 0.94
N ILE A 72 4.53 10.66 0.77
CA ILE A 72 4.23 9.28 1.19
C ILE A 72 4.03 9.20 2.71
N ILE A 73 4.89 9.84 3.50
CA ILE A 73 4.77 9.86 4.96
C ILE A 73 3.45 10.51 5.38
N GLU A 74 3.12 11.68 4.84
CA GLU A 74 1.86 12.37 5.13
C GLU A 74 0.64 11.51 4.80
N VAL A 75 0.64 10.83 3.64
CA VAL A 75 -0.45 9.93 3.24
C VAL A 75 -0.56 8.75 4.21
N VAL A 76 0.55 8.12 4.59
CA VAL A 76 0.56 7.00 5.53
C VAL A 76 0.05 7.43 6.91
N GLU A 77 0.44 8.62 7.39
CA GLU A 77 -0.03 9.16 8.66
C GLU A 77 -1.53 9.49 8.62
N ALA A 78 -2.01 10.10 7.53
CA ALA A 78 -3.43 10.36 7.33
C ALA A 78 -4.27 9.07 7.34
N ILE A 79 -3.82 8.03 6.62
CA ILE A 79 -4.46 6.71 6.58
C ILE A 79 -4.50 6.08 7.98
N LYS A 80 -3.41 6.17 8.76
CA LYS A 80 -3.34 5.62 10.12
C LYS A 80 -4.25 6.38 11.10
N ALA A 81 -4.47 7.67 10.88
CA ALA A 81 -5.34 8.50 11.70
C ALA A 81 -6.83 8.36 11.32
N ASP A 82 -7.12 7.82 10.12
CA ASP A 82 -8.49 7.60 9.66
C ASP A 82 -9.14 6.42 10.40
N ARG A 83 -10.16 6.74 11.20
CA ARG A 83 -10.88 5.77 12.02
C ARG A 83 -11.63 4.74 11.17
N GLU A 84 -12.26 5.15 10.07
CA GLU A 84 -13.06 4.26 9.24
C GLU A 84 -12.16 3.21 8.57
N ILE A 85 -11.01 3.64 8.06
CA ILE A 85 -9.99 2.75 7.51
C ILE A 85 -9.50 1.77 8.58
N MET A 86 -9.16 2.25 9.77
CA MET A 86 -8.67 1.39 10.85
C MET A 86 -9.73 0.40 11.34
N GLU A 87 -10.99 0.80 11.44
CA GLU A 87 -12.11 -0.09 11.78
C GLU A 87 -12.32 -1.16 10.71
N LEU A 88 -12.27 -0.79 9.42
CA LEU A 88 -12.35 -1.75 8.31
C LEU A 88 -11.18 -2.75 8.34
N ILE A 89 -9.96 -2.29 8.60
CA ILE A 89 -8.78 -3.15 8.74
C ILE A 89 -8.98 -4.17 9.85
N GLU A 90 -9.45 -3.75 11.03
CA GLU A 90 -9.66 -4.66 12.16
C GLU A 90 -10.80 -5.65 11.88
N ARG A 91 -11.88 -5.22 11.24
CA ARG A 91 -12.95 -6.11 10.77
C ARG A 91 -12.45 -7.18 9.82
N ILE A 92 -11.67 -6.81 8.80
CA ILE A 92 -11.07 -7.76 7.84
C ILE A 92 -10.13 -8.73 8.56
N LYS A 93 -9.24 -8.24 9.44
CA LYS A 93 -8.33 -9.10 10.21
C LYS A 93 -9.08 -10.06 11.14
N GLY A 94 -10.24 -9.66 11.64
CA GLY A 94 -11.11 -10.45 12.51
C GLY A 94 -11.78 -11.64 11.80
N HIS A 95 -11.89 -11.61 10.46
CA HIS A 95 -12.60 -12.60 9.67
C HIS A 95 -11.92 -13.98 9.70
N GLU A 96 -12.70 -15.05 9.77
CA GLU A 96 -12.21 -16.43 9.91
C GLU A 96 -11.27 -16.83 8.77
N TRP A 97 -11.65 -16.55 7.52
CA TRP A 97 -10.81 -16.82 6.35
C TRP A 97 -9.45 -16.11 6.40
N VAL A 98 -9.42 -14.87 6.89
CA VAL A 98 -8.17 -14.09 7.02
C VAL A 98 -7.32 -14.64 8.16
N LYS A 99 -7.94 -15.01 9.29
CA LYS A 99 -7.26 -15.68 10.41
C LYS A 99 -6.68 -17.03 10.01
N MET A 100 -7.41 -17.83 9.22
CA MET A 100 -6.95 -19.13 8.73
C MET A 100 -5.69 -18.99 7.86
N VAL A 101 -5.69 -18.07 6.90
CA VAL A 101 -4.51 -17.83 6.04
C VAL A 101 -3.32 -17.33 6.85
N LYS A 102 -3.54 -16.43 7.80
CA LYS A 102 -2.46 -15.93 8.68
C LYS A 102 -1.96 -16.99 9.65
N GLY A 103 -2.84 -17.84 10.18
CA GLY A 103 -2.50 -18.93 11.11
C GLY A 103 -1.70 -20.03 10.44
N ASN A 104 -2.07 -20.40 9.21
CA ASN A 104 -1.38 -21.45 8.44
C ASN A 104 0.05 -21.07 8.05
N SER A 105 0.37 -19.78 7.91
CA SER A 105 1.74 -19.32 7.61
C SER A 105 2.80 -19.60 8.68
N LYS A 106 2.40 -20.07 9.87
CA LYS A 106 3.33 -20.49 10.94
C LYS A 106 3.75 -21.96 10.81
N ILE A 107 2.97 -22.78 10.10
CA ILE A 107 3.23 -24.23 9.97
C ILE A 107 4.35 -24.49 8.95
N ASP A 108 4.53 -23.59 7.97
CA ASP A 108 5.57 -23.72 6.94
C ASP A 108 6.99 -23.30 7.40
N ARG A 109 7.17 -22.83 8.65
CA ARG A 109 8.50 -22.45 9.18
C ARG A 109 9.13 -23.47 10.12
N GLU A 110 8.47 -24.62 10.35
CA GLU A 110 8.99 -25.71 11.19
C GLU A 110 9.47 -26.92 10.37
N VAL A 111 9.64 -26.76 9.06
CA VAL A 111 10.20 -27.80 8.16
C VAL A 111 11.42 -27.25 7.43
N GLU A 112 12.46 -26.87 8.17
CA GLU A 112 13.86 -26.80 7.70
C GLU A 112 14.82 -27.23 8.82
#